data_AF-A0A2W0ELF0-F1
#
_entry.id   AF-A0A2W0ELF0-F1
#
_cell.length_a   1.000
_cell.length_b   1.000
_cell.length_c   1.000
_cell.angle_alpha   90.00
_cell.angle_beta   90.00
_cell.angle_gamma   90.00
#
_symmetry.space_group_name_H-M   'P 1'
#
loop_
_entity.id
_entity.type
_entity.pdbx_description
1 polymer ?
#
loop_
_entity_poly.entity_id
_entity_poly.type
_entity_poly.pdbx_seq_one_letter_code
_entity_poly.pdbx_strand_id
1 'polypeptide(L)'
;MVSAEGILELWNRRFLELSGLAPVAAHRPFAEVIADSELNLLTPASRDGNGRPVRECEQRLYDGRVLEIRTHPLPTGGFVNTFTDITERYQHAEALSESEHWIRLITDHVPALIAYLNADLVYEFTNKVYEEWYCWPRGVMLGQSLREVHSEQHYQRLESYVARALDGESVTFEFAETNVNNQERYMLRSYVPNRLASGEVVGIFVLIRDITERRRTAEALHQAYQNLELRVRERTAELTTLNDQLLREIDERRLVESRLREAKQEAEQANLSKTKFLAAVSHDLL
;
A
#
# COMPACT_ATOMS: atom_id res chain seq x y z
N MET A 1 7.70 55.36 5.90
CA MET A 1 7.27 56.52 5.09
C MET A 1 8.50 57.21 4.60
N VAL A 2 8.53 57.47 3.30
CA VAL A 2 9.62 58.14 2.61
C VAL A 2 9.06 59.42 2.00
N SER A 3 9.76 60.53 2.17
CA SER A 3 9.37 61.84 1.62
C SER A 3 9.50 61.87 0.09
N ALA A 4 9.05 62.96 -0.55
CA ALA A 4 9.21 63.15 -1.99
C ALA A 4 10.69 63.25 -2.41
N GLU A 5 11.55 63.70 -1.49
CA GLU A 5 13.01 63.80 -1.64
C GLU A 5 13.73 62.47 -1.41
N GLY A 6 12.99 61.38 -1.14
CA GLY A 6 13.57 60.05 -0.92
C GLY A 6 14.16 59.85 0.48
N ILE A 7 13.79 60.69 1.45
CA ILE A 7 14.30 60.64 2.83
C ILE A 7 13.38 59.78 3.70
N LEU A 8 13.95 58.87 4.51
CA LEU A 8 13.17 58.08 5.47
C LEU A 8 12.76 58.96 6.66
N GLU A 9 11.47 59.26 6.77
CA GLU A 9 10.92 60.15 7.81
C GLU A 9 10.28 59.38 8.97
N LEU A 10 9.54 58.31 8.67
CA LEU A 10 8.83 57.53 9.68
C LEU A 10 9.02 56.04 9.43
N TRP A 11 9.29 55.30 10.48
CA TRP A 11 9.31 53.84 10.48
C TRP A 11 8.76 53.34 11.81
N ASN A 12 8.23 52.12 11.80
CA ASN A 12 7.86 51.43 13.03
C ASN A 12 9.00 50.51 13.48
N ARG A 13 8.93 50.06 14.72
CA ARG A 13 9.89 49.10 15.27
C ARG A 13 9.93 47.79 14.46
N ARG A 14 8.76 47.32 14.02
CA ARG A 14 8.62 46.10 13.22
C ARG A 14 9.40 46.15 11.90
N PHE A 15 9.53 47.33 11.28
CA PHE A 15 10.36 47.51 10.09
C PHE A 15 11.83 47.21 10.36
N LEU A 16 12.38 47.61 11.51
CA LEU A 16 13.78 47.29 11.86
C LEU A 16 13.96 45.80 12.16
N GLU A 17 12.99 45.18 12.83
CA GLU A 17 13.00 43.74 13.15
C GLU A 17 12.87 42.84 11.91
N LEU A 18 12.09 43.27 10.91
CA LEU A 18 11.90 42.55 9.65
C LEU A 18 13.06 42.80 8.66
N SER A 19 13.67 43.98 8.68
CA SER A 19 14.77 44.34 7.76
C SER A 19 16.15 43.92 8.24
N GLY A 20 16.27 43.48 9.51
CA GLY A 20 17.55 43.12 10.13
C GLY A 20 18.50 44.29 10.35
N LEU A 21 18.02 45.52 10.16
CA LEU A 21 18.84 46.73 10.23
C LEU A 21 19.10 47.15 11.69
N ALA A 22 20.31 47.65 11.93
CA ALA A 22 20.62 48.39 13.16
C ALA A 22 19.76 49.66 13.26
N PRO A 23 19.56 50.22 14.47
CA PRO A 23 18.78 51.45 14.65
C PRO A 23 19.24 52.57 13.70
N VAL A 24 18.35 53.00 12.83
CA VAL A 24 18.64 53.99 11.78
C VAL A 24 18.46 55.39 12.35
N ALA A 25 19.41 56.29 12.07
CA ALA A 25 19.26 57.71 12.39
C ALA A 25 18.19 58.36 11.49
N ALA A 26 17.37 59.24 12.06
CA ALA A 26 16.36 59.97 11.31
C ALA A 26 16.98 60.81 10.18
N HIS A 27 16.26 60.98 9.07
CA HIS A 27 16.63 61.79 7.92
C HIS A 27 17.78 61.25 7.05
N ARG A 28 18.06 59.94 7.09
CA ARG A 28 18.95 59.32 6.09
C ARG A 28 18.21 59.07 4.77
N PRO A 29 18.91 59.15 3.62
CA PRO A 29 18.36 58.74 2.33
C PRO A 29 17.89 57.28 2.40
N PHE A 30 16.65 57.03 2.00
CA PHE A 30 16.04 55.70 2.09
C PHE A 30 16.82 54.64 1.29
N ALA A 31 17.38 55.03 0.14
CA ALA A 31 18.19 54.14 -0.69
C ALA A 31 19.46 53.64 0.03
N GLU A 32 20.09 54.46 0.88
CA GLU A 32 21.27 54.05 1.64
C GLU A 32 20.90 53.10 2.79
N VAL A 33 19.82 53.40 3.50
CA VAL A 33 19.33 52.57 4.61
C VAL A 33 18.99 51.16 4.14
N ILE A 34 18.52 51.04 2.91
CA ILE A 34 18.08 49.77 2.32
C ILE A 34 19.21 49.04 1.60
N ALA A 35 20.26 49.74 1.14
CA ALA A 35 21.44 49.08 0.60
C ALA A 35 22.13 48.16 1.64
N ASP A 36 22.00 48.49 2.93
CA ASP A 36 22.48 47.67 4.04
C ASP A 36 21.49 46.57 4.47
N SER A 37 20.31 46.49 3.82
CA SER A 37 19.26 45.52 4.13
C SER A 37 19.19 44.42 3.07
N GLU A 38 18.71 43.26 3.48
CA GLU A 38 18.35 42.18 2.57
C GLU A 38 17.08 42.47 1.75
N LEU A 39 16.30 43.50 2.13
CA LEU A 39 15.01 43.78 1.52
C LEU A 39 15.13 44.42 0.13
N ASN A 40 14.61 43.72 -0.88
CA ASN A 40 14.35 44.28 -2.20
C ASN A 40 13.05 45.07 -2.16
N LEU A 41 13.16 46.39 -2.17
CA LEU A 41 12.00 47.24 -2.00
C LEU A 41 11.35 47.69 -3.29
N LEU A 42 10.03 47.87 -3.19
CA LEU A 42 9.26 48.57 -4.18
C LEU A 42 9.29 50.07 -3.89
N THR A 43 9.47 50.82 -4.97
CA THR A 43 9.19 52.25 -5.04
C THR A 43 7.99 52.45 -5.97
N PRO A 44 7.30 53.59 -5.93
CA PRO A 44 6.26 53.89 -6.92
C PRO A 44 6.74 53.86 -8.38
N ALA A 45 8.05 53.92 -8.61
CA ALA A 45 8.69 53.81 -9.91
C ALA A 45 9.11 52.38 -10.29
N SER A 46 8.97 51.39 -9.39
CA SER A 46 9.33 49.99 -9.64
C SER A 46 8.46 49.41 -10.76
N ARG A 47 9.10 48.76 -11.73
CA ARG A 47 8.44 48.14 -12.88
C ARG A 47 8.89 46.68 -13.04
N ASP A 48 7.99 45.85 -13.57
CA ASP A 48 8.30 44.46 -13.93
C ASP A 48 9.11 44.39 -15.23
N GLY A 49 9.51 43.18 -15.64
CA GLY A 49 10.24 42.95 -16.90
C GLY A 49 9.48 43.38 -18.17
N ASN A 50 8.19 43.70 -18.05
CA ASN A 50 7.32 44.18 -19.13
C ASN A 50 6.99 45.68 -19.00
N GLY A 51 7.63 46.41 -18.07
CA GLY A 51 7.42 47.83 -17.84
C GLY A 51 6.15 48.21 -17.06
N ARG A 52 5.39 47.24 -16.54
CA ARG A 52 4.19 47.52 -15.73
C ARG A 52 4.58 47.90 -14.31
N PRO A 53 3.88 48.86 -13.68
CA PRO A 53 4.20 49.27 -12.31
C PRO A 53 3.95 48.13 -11.33
N VAL A 54 4.96 47.80 -10.52
CA VAL A 54 4.87 46.78 -9.48
C VAL A 54 4.61 47.48 -8.15
N ARG A 55 3.44 47.22 -7.59
CA ARG A 55 3.03 47.79 -6.28
C ARG A 55 3.08 46.78 -5.14
N GLU A 56 3.25 45.52 -5.47
CA GLU A 56 3.29 44.40 -4.53
C GLU A 56 4.31 43.37 -5.01
N CYS A 57 5.13 42.85 -4.10
CA CYS A 57 6.00 41.73 -4.35
C CYS A 57 6.15 40.89 -3.09
N GLU A 58 6.45 39.60 -3.27
CA GLU A 58 6.79 38.70 -2.18
C GLU A 58 8.28 38.40 -2.26
N GLN A 59 8.94 38.45 -1.11
CA GLN A 59 10.38 38.21 -0.99
C GLN A 59 10.66 37.21 0.12
N ARG A 60 11.48 36.20 -0.18
CA ARG A 60 12.02 35.27 0.81
C ARG A 60 13.37 35.79 1.30
N LEU A 61 13.52 35.89 2.63
CA LEU A 61 14.75 36.29 3.30
C LEU A 61 15.68 35.08 3.52
N TYR A 62 16.96 35.32 3.79
CA TYR A 62 17.99 34.30 4.04
C TYR A 62 17.72 33.52 5.33
N ASP A 63 17.03 34.12 6.29
CA ASP A 63 16.58 33.44 7.51
C ASP A 63 15.34 32.54 7.30
N GLY A 64 14.80 32.50 6.08
CA GLY A 64 13.67 31.66 5.68
C GLY A 64 12.31 32.32 5.79
N ARG A 65 12.20 33.55 6.33
CA ARG A 65 10.94 34.29 6.36
C ARG A 65 10.49 34.71 4.97
N VAL A 66 9.19 34.83 4.76
CA VAL A 66 8.58 35.35 3.54
C VAL A 66 7.83 36.62 3.86
N LEU A 67 8.22 37.73 3.23
CA LEU A 67 7.59 39.04 3.41
C LEU A 67 6.83 39.46 2.16
N GLU A 68 5.59 39.90 2.35
CA GLU A 68 4.83 40.66 1.37
C GLU A 68 5.19 42.14 1.52
N ILE A 69 5.67 42.75 0.45
CA ILE A 69 6.09 44.15 0.40
C ILE A 69 5.12 44.87 -0.51
N ARG A 70 4.40 45.86 0.03
CA ARG A 70 3.51 46.73 -0.76
C ARG A 70 3.92 48.18 -0.66
N THR A 71 3.88 48.89 -1.78
CA THR A 71 4.18 50.33 -1.85
C THR A 71 2.94 51.15 -2.18
N HIS A 72 2.71 52.18 -1.37
CA HIS A 72 1.57 53.09 -1.48
C HIS A 72 2.09 54.51 -1.72
N PRO A 73 1.88 55.09 -2.92
CA PRO A 73 2.27 56.48 -3.18
C PRO A 73 1.41 57.45 -2.36
N LEU A 74 2.03 58.48 -1.81
CA LEU A 74 1.36 59.55 -1.09
C LEU A 74 1.02 60.70 -2.06
N PRO A 75 -0.11 61.42 -1.85
CA PRO A 75 -0.45 62.60 -2.66
C PRO A 75 0.61 63.71 -2.65
N THR A 76 1.44 63.77 -1.60
CA THR A 76 2.51 64.75 -1.43
C THR A 76 3.82 64.40 -2.15
N GLY A 77 3.85 63.31 -2.94
CA GLY A 77 5.02 62.91 -3.73
C GLY A 77 5.94 61.87 -3.06
N GLY A 78 5.70 61.53 -1.79
CA GLY A 78 6.38 60.44 -1.07
C GLY A 78 5.71 59.07 -1.24
N PHE A 79 6.10 58.09 -0.43
CA PHE A 79 5.45 56.78 -0.39
C PHE A 79 5.55 56.07 0.97
N VAL A 80 4.67 55.10 1.19
CA VAL A 80 4.66 54.22 2.36
C VAL A 80 4.83 52.78 1.90
N ASN A 81 5.87 52.12 2.41
CA ASN A 81 6.03 50.68 2.26
C ASN A 81 5.47 49.97 3.48
N THR A 82 4.68 48.94 3.24
CA THR A 82 4.17 48.02 4.26
C THR A 82 4.79 46.65 4.05
N PHE A 83 5.24 46.05 5.15
CA PHE A 83 5.85 44.74 5.20
C PHE A 83 4.97 43.82 6.03
N THR A 84 4.42 42.78 5.41
CA THR A 84 3.63 41.76 6.09
C THR A 84 4.44 40.49 6.11
N ASP A 85 4.69 39.94 7.30
CA ASP A 85 5.25 38.60 7.43
C ASP A 85 4.15 37.59 7.07
N ILE A 86 4.34 36.88 5.97
CA ILE A 86 3.43 35.86 5.44
C ILE A 86 4.05 34.45 5.53
N THR A 87 5.09 34.28 6.35
CA THR A 87 5.81 33.02 6.52
C THR A 87 4.88 31.89 6.95
N GLU A 88 4.02 32.12 7.95
CA GLU A 88 3.06 31.11 8.43
C GLU A 88 2.11 30.66 7.32
N ARG A 89 1.60 31.60 6.51
CA ARG A 89 0.71 31.28 5.38
C ARG A 89 1.42 30.41 4.35
N TYR A 90 2.67 30.72 4.04
CA TYR A 90 3.49 29.94 3.13
C TYR A 90 3.82 28.55 3.68
N GLN A 91 4.21 28.46 4.96
CA GLN A 91 4.49 27.19 5.62
C GLN A 91 3.27 26.29 5.70
N HIS A 92 2.08 26.83 5.98
CA HIS A 92 0.84 26.06 5.98
C HIS A 92 0.48 25.56 4.58
N ALA A 93 0.63 26.41 3.56
CA ALA A 93 0.36 26.02 2.17
C ALA A 93 1.36 24.96 1.68
N GLU A 94 2.64 25.12 2.00
CA GLU A 94 3.71 24.17 1.66
C GLU A 94 3.49 22.84 2.39
N ALA A 95 3.24 22.86 3.70
CA ALA A 95 2.97 21.64 4.47
C ALA A 95 1.72 20.90 3.99
N LEU A 96 0.65 21.63 3.61
CA LEU A 96 -0.54 21.02 3.01
C LEU A 96 -0.22 20.40 1.66
N SER A 97 0.47 21.14 0.78
CA SER A 97 0.88 20.64 -0.54
C SER A 97 1.81 19.43 -0.44
N GLU A 98 2.75 19.42 0.50
CA GLU A 98 3.63 18.28 0.78
C GLU A 98 2.84 17.09 1.32
N SER A 99 1.90 17.31 2.23
CA SER A 99 1.04 16.25 2.77
C SER A 99 0.17 15.61 1.68
N GLU A 100 -0.47 16.42 0.84
CA GLU A 100 -1.27 15.94 -0.30
C GLU A 100 -0.42 15.17 -1.30
N HIS A 101 0.79 15.68 -1.60
CA HIS A 101 1.73 15.00 -2.48
C HIS A 101 2.18 13.66 -1.89
N TRP A 102 2.48 13.62 -0.60
CA TRP A 102 2.91 12.42 0.11
C TRP A 102 1.82 11.34 0.14
N ILE A 103 0.57 11.72 0.44
CA ILE A 103 -0.59 10.81 0.39
C ILE A 103 -0.71 10.21 -1.01
N ARG A 104 -0.64 11.05 -2.05
CA ARG A 104 -0.74 10.60 -3.44
C ARG A 104 0.38 9.62 -3.79
N LEU A 105 1.63 9.94 -3.47
CA LEU A 105 2.77 9.05 -3.69
C LEU A 105 2.60 7.69 -3.02
N ILE A 106 2.21 7.66 -1.74
CA ILE A 106 1.97 6.39 -1.03
C ILE A 106 0.90 5.59 -1.74
N THR A 107 -0.26 6.20 -2.01
CA THR A 107 -1.38 5.49 -2.62
C THR A 107 -1.07 4.98 -4.03
N ASP A 108 -0.27 5.70 -4.82
CA ASP A 108 0.10 5.32 -6.19
C ASP A 108 1.01 4.08 -6.23
N HIS A 109 1.71 3.77 -5.14
CA HIS A 109 2.62 2.61 -5.04
C HIS A 109 2.02 1.41 -4.27
N VAL A 110 0.86 1.55 -3.65
CA VAL A 110 0.16 0.42 -3.03
C VAL A 110 -0.46 -0.45 -4.15
N PRO A 111 -0.25 -1.78 -4.16
CA PRO A 111 -0.82 -2.69 -5.16
C PRO A 111 -2.32 -2.96 -4.88
N ALA A 112 -3.10 -1.88 -4.78
CA ALA A 112 -4.53 -1.89 -4.59
C ALA A 112 -5.12 -0.69 -5.32
N LEU A 113 -6.34 -0.83 -5.85
CA LEU A 113 -7.06 0.27 -6.43
C LEU A 113 -7.74 1.02 -5.28
N ILE A 114 -7.49 2.33 -5.20
CA ILE A 114 -8.02 3.20 -4.15
C ILE A 114 -8.80 4.32 -4.82
N ALA A 115 -10.03 4.54 -4.36
CA ALA A 115 -10.84 5.67 -4.76
C ALA A 115 -11.63 6.25 -3.58
N TYR A 116 -12.01 7.51 -3.69
CA TYR A 116 -12.97 8.16 -2.82
C TYR A 116 -14.11 8.73 -3.67
N LEU A 117 -15.34 8.42 -3.26
CA LEU A 117 -16.54 8.98 -3.86
C LEU A 117 -17.31 9.76 -2.80
N ASN A 118 -17.89 10.89 -3.18
CA ASN A 118 -18.80 11.62 -2.29
C ASN A 118 -20.19 10.96 -2.21
N ALA A 119 -21.10 11.56 -1.44
CA ALA A 119 -22.46 11.07 -1.25
C ALA A 119 -23.26 10.93 -2.57
N ASP A 120 -22.94 11.74 -3.58
CA ASP A 120 -23.55 11.70 -4.91
C ASP A 120 -22.88 10.66 -5.85
N LEU A 121 -21.97 9.85 -5.32
CA LEU A 121 -21.19 8.85 -6.05
C LEU A 121 -20.31 9.44 -7.16
N VAL A 122 -19.82 10.66 -6.94
CA VAL A 122 -18.86 11.32 -7.82
C VAL A 122 -17.45 11.06 -7.31
N TYR A 123 -16.54 10.68 -8.20
CA TYR A 123 -15.14 10.43 -7.86
C TYR A 123 -14.42 11.74 -7.52
N GLU A 124 -13.90 11.83 -6.29
CA GLU A 124 -13.08 12.95 -5.81
C GLU A 124 -11.60 12.58 -5.67
N PHE A 125 -11.31 11.27 -5.59
CA PHE A 125 -9.94 10.76 -5.57
C PHE A 125 -9.86 9.39 -6.24
N THR A 126 -8.77 9.16 -6.96
CA THR A 126 -8.35 7.86 -7.48
C THR A 126 -6.82 7.79 -7.43
N ASN A 127 -6.27 6.63 -7.06
CA ASN A 127 -4.83 6.38 -7.21
C ASN A 127 -4.50 5.94 -8.64
N LYS A 128 -3.21 5.99 -8.98
CA LYS A 128 -2.69 5.58 -10.30
C LYS A 128 -3.08 4.15 -10.67
N VAL A 129 -3.04 3.22 -9.72
CA VAL A 129 -3.38 1.81 -9.96
C VAL A 129 -4.85 1.63 -10.37
N TYR A 130 -5.77 2.44 -9.82
CA TYR A 130 -7.18 2.46 -10.21
C TYR A 130 -7.35 2.86 -11.68
N GLU A 131 -6.69 3.95 -12.10
CA GLU A 131 -6.77 4.47 -13.47
C GLU A 131 -6.16 3.48 -14.49
N GLU A 132 -5.01 2.90 -14.16
CA GLU A 132 -4.32 1.93 -15.02
C GLU A 132 -5.14 0.65 -15.23
N TRP A 133 -5.78 0.15 -14.17
CA TRP A 133 -6.58 -1.08 -14.24
C TRP A 133 -7.75 -0.96 -15.23
N TYR A 134 -8.42 0.19 -15.23
CA TYR A 134 -9.54 0.49 -16.12
C TYR A 134 -9.11 1.15 -17.45
N CYS A 135 -7.81 1.37 -17.64
CA CYS A 135 -7.22 2.02 -18.83
C CYS A 135 -7.81 3.42 -19.12
N TRP A 136 -8.08 4.18 -18.07
CA TRP A 136 -8.57 5.56 -18.21
C TRP A 136 -7.43 6.57 -18.21
N PRO A 137 -7.54 7.67 -18.97
CA PRO A 137 -6.56 8.74 -18.90
C PRO A 137 -6.58 9.41 -17.52
N ARG A 138 -5.39 9.77 -17.04
CA ARG A 138 -5.19 10.36 -15.71
C ARG A 138 -6.04 11.62 -15.52
N GLY A 139 -6.78 11.67 -14.42
CA GLY A 139 -7.59 12.84 -14.04
C GLY A 139 -8.93 12.99 -14.76
N VAL A 140 -9.27 12.13 -15.73
CA VAL A 140 -10.60 12.16 -16.39
C VAL A 140 -11.71 11.68 -15.46
N MET A 141 -11.37 10.79 -14.52
CA MET A 141 -12.32 10.24 -13.54
C MET A 141 -12.83 11.27 -12.53
N LEU A 142 -12.00 12.26 -12.18
CA LEU A 142 -12.33 13.21 -11.14
C LEU A 142 -13.52 14.07 -11.58
N GLY A 143 -14.57 14.09 -10.76
CA GLY A 143 -15.83 14.76 -11.06
C GLY A 143 -16.83 13.95 -11.88
N GLN A 144 -16.51 12.71 -12.29
CA GLN A 144 -17.45 11.83 -12.98
C GLN A 144 -18.22 10.94 -11.99
N SER A 145 -19.47 10.60 -12.33
CA SER A 145 -20.27 9.69 -11.53
C SER A 145 -19.85 8.23 -11.73
N LEU A 146 -19.89 7.42 -10.67
CA LEU A 146 -19.71 5.97 -10.71
C LEU A 146 -20.57 5.29 -11.80
N ARG A 147 -21.78 5.82 -12.05
CA ARG A 147 -22.72 5.31 -13.06
C ARG A 147 -22.33 5.64 -14.50
N GLU A 148 -21.65 6.77 -14.71
CA GLU A 148 -21.22 7.23 -16.03
C GLU A 148 -19.93 6.53 -16.45
N VAL A 149 -19.08 6.25 -15.46
CA VAL A 149 -17.76 5.67 -15.63
C VAL A 149 -17.81 4.17 -15.91
N HIS A 150 -18.67 3.43 -15.22
CA HIS A 150 -18.81 1.99 -15.39
C HIS A 150 -20.04 1.64 -16.23
N SER A 151 -20.06 0.44 -16.81
CA SER A 151 -21.25 -0.05 -17.49
C SER A 151 -22.43 -0.21 -16.52
N GLU A 152 -23.65 0.01 -17.03
CA GLU A 152 -24.89 -0.15 -16.25
C GLU A 152 -24.98 -1.52 -15.56
N GLN A 153 -24.60 -2.59 -16.26
CA GLN A 153 -24.57 -3.95 -15.71
C GLN A 153 -23.56 -4.09 -14.54
N HIS A 154 -22.41 -3.41 -14.62
CA HIS A 154 -21.44 -3.40 -13.52
C HIS A 154 -21.99 -2.64 -12.32
N TYR A 155 -22.61 -1.48 -12.55
CA TYR A 155 -23.21 -0.66 -11.49
C TYR A 155 -24.33 -1.41 -10.75
N GLN A 156 -25.26 -2.05 -11.46
CA GLN A 156 -26.36 -2.81 -10.85
C GLN A 156 -25.86 -3.92 -9.90
N ARG A 157 -24.74 -4.57 -10.21
CA ARG A 157 -24.14 -5.58 -9.32
C ARG A 157 -23.52 -4.97 -8.06
N LEU A 158 -23.12 -3.70 -8.11
CA LEU A 158 -22.52 -2.97 -6.99
C LEU A 158 -23.52 -2.18 -6.16
N GLU A 159 -24.67 -1.83 -6.74
CA GLU A 159 -25.66 -0.90 -6.17
C GLU A 159 -26.02 -1.24 -4.73
N SER A 160 -26.30 -2.52 -4.44
CA SER A 160 -26.65 -2.96 -3.07
C SER A 160 -25.53 -2.73 -2.05
N TYR A 161 -24.27 -2.89 -2.45
CA TYR A 161 -23.11 -2.67 -1.57
C TYR A 161 -22.84 -1.18 -1.38
N VAL A 162 -23.00 -0.39 -2.45
CA VAL A 162 -22.87 1.06 -2.41
C VAL A 162 -23.94 1.66 -1.51
N ALA A 163 -25.19 1.23 -1.64
CA ALA A 163 -26.29 1.68 -0.79
C ALA A 163 -26.06 1.38 0.69
N ARG A 164 -25.60 0.17 1.02
CA ARG A 164 -25.22 -0.20 2.40
C ARG A 164 -24.08 0.65 2.94
N ALA A 165 -23.08 0.94 2.12
CA ALA A 165 -21.99 1.83 2.49
C ALA A 165 -22.47 3.27 2.73
N LEU A 166 -23.40 3.79 1.93
CA LEU A 166 -23.99 5.11 2.14
C LEU A 166 -24.91 5.17 3.38
N ASP A 167 -25.58 4.07 3.74
CA ASP A 167 -26.27 3.92 5.03
C ASP A 167 -25.28 3.80 6.20
N GLY A 168 -24.00 3.64 5.85
CA GLY A 168 -22.87 3.73 6.75
C GLY A 168 -22.38 2.38 7.29
N GLU A 169 -22.77 1.29 6.65
CA GLU A 169 -22.18 -0.02 6.90
C GLU A 169 -20.86 -0.19 6.15
N SER A 170 -19.79 -0.59 6.85
CA SER A 170 -18.57 -1.04 6.17
C SER A 170 -18.79 -2.41 5.54
N VAL A 171 -18.77 -2.50 4.22
CA VAL A 171 -19.02 -3.74 3.48
C VAL A 171 -17.76 -4.24 2.79
N THR A 172 -17.51 -5.54 2.83
CA THR A 172 -16.40 -6.20 2.11
C THR A 172 -16.92 -7.43 1.40
N PHE A 173 -16.60 -7.57 0.11
CA PHE A 173 -17.13 -8.64 -0.74
C PHE A 173 -16.16 -8.99 -1.87
N GLU A 174 -16.23 -10.24 -2.33
CA GLU A 174 -15.49 -10.69 -3.51
C GLU A 174 -16.31 -10.43 -4.77
N PHE A 175 -15.64 -9.98 -5.83
CA PHE A 175 -16.25 -9.63 -7.09
C PHE A 175 -15.40 -10.17 -8.24
N ALA A 176 -15.97 -11.07 -9.04
CA ALA A 176 -15.34 -11.51 -10.28
C ALA A 176 -15.56 -10.45 -11.37
N GLU A 177 -14.45 -10.01 -11.96
CA GLU A 177 -14.40 -9.02 -13.03
C GLU A 177 -13.38 -9.43 -14.08
N THR A 178 -13.66 -9.07 -15.33
CA THR A 178 -12.76 -9.28 -16.44
C THR A 178 -11.92 -8.03 -16.63
N ASN A 179 -10.59 -8.17 -16.60
CA ASN A 179 -9.71 -7.05 -16.88
C ASN A 179 -9.68 -6.72 -18.39
N VAL A 180 -8.99 -5.63 -18.76
CA VAL A 180 -8.82 -5.19 -20.15
C VAL A 180 -8.19 -6.23 -21.08
N ASN A 181 -7.45 -7.20 -20.53
CA ASN A 181 -6.82 -8.30 -21.27
C ASN A 181 -7.73 -9.53 -21.37
N ASN A 182 -9.02 -9.39 -21.06
CA ASN A 182 -10.02 -10.45 -21.05
C ASN A 182 -9.71 -11.61 -20.07
N GLN A 183 -8.94 -11.34 -19.01
CA GLN A 183 -8.63 -12.30 -17.96
C GLN A 183 -9.61 -12.14 -16.80
N GLU A 184 -10.17 -13.25 -16.32
CA GLU A 184 -10.97 -13.26 -15.10
C GLU A 184 -10.08 -13.00 -13.88
N ARG A 185 -10.51 -12.04 -13.07
CA ARG A 185 -9.84 -11.59 -11.85
C ARG A 185 -10.82 -11.57 -10.70
N TYR A 186 -10.36 -12.04 -9.55
CA TYR A 186 -11.11 -12.04 -8.30
C TYR A 186 -10.70 -10.80 -7.50
N MET A 187 -11.59 -9.85 -7.39
CA MET A 187 -11.35 -8.56 -6.74
C MET A 187 -12.02 -8.54 -5.37
N LEU A 188 -11.24 -8.40 -4.30
CA LEU A 188 -11.76 -8.15 -2.96
C LEU A 188 -12.00 -6.66 -2.78
N ARG A 189 -13.26 -6.25 -2.76
CA ARG A 189 -13.72 -4.87 -2.63
C ARG A 189 -14.12 -4.58 -1.19
N SER A 190 -13.67 -3.46 -0.65
CA SER A 190 -14.05 -2.94 0.66
C SER A 190 -14.54 -1.51 0.50
N TYR A 191 -15.80 -1.26 0.88
CA TYR A 191 -16.39 0.07 0.91
C TYR A 191 -16.53 0.51 2.36
N VAL A 192 -15.89 1.62 2.70
CA VAL A 192 -15.84 2.17 4.06
C VAL A 192 -16.44 3.57 4.05
N PRO A 193 -17.53 3.82 4.78
CA PRO A 193 -18.14 5.14 4.84
C PRO A 193 -17.26 6.16 5.53
N ASN A 194 -17.19 7.35 4.97
CA ASN A 194 -16.63 8.53 5.62
C ASN A 194 -17.75 9.26 6.38
N ARG A 195 -17.66 9.27 7.72
CA ARG A 195 -18.68 9.84 8.59
C ARG A 195 -18.18 11.14 9.22
N LEU A 196 -19.02 12.17 9.18
CA LEU A 196 -18.81 13.37 9.99
C LEU A 196 -19.06 13.09 11.48
N ALA A 197 -18.64 14.02 12.34
CA ALA A 197 -18.92 13.95 13.77
C ALA A 197 -20.43 13.91 14.11
N SER A 198 -21.29 14.37 13.19
CA SER A 198 -22.76 14.26 13.29
C SER A 198 -23.31 12.85 13.04
N GLY A 199 -22.50 11.94 12.49
CA GLY A 199 -22.90 10.61 12.05
C GLY A 199 -23.33 10.52 10.58
N GLU A 200 -23.48 11.66 9.90
CA GLU A 200 -23.81 11.74 8.47
C GLU A 200 -22.67 11.17 7.61
N VAL A 201 -23.03 10.37 6.60
CA VAL A 201 -22.08 9.81 5.63
C VAL A 201 -21.91 10.81 4.48
N VAL A 202 -20.70 11.35 4.33
CA VAL A 202 -20.37 12.34 3.28
C VAL A 202 -19.72 11.73 2.05
N GLY A 203 -19.40 10.45 2.11
CA GLY A 203 -18.78 9.72 1.02
C GLY A 203 -18.33 8.32 1.43
N ILE A 204 -17.70 7.62 0.50
CA ILE A 204 -17.22 6.25 0.67
C ILE A 204 -15.78 6.13 0.17
N PHE A 205 -14.94 5.49 0.98
CA PHE A 205 -13.64 4.99 0.55
C PHE A 205 -13.82 3.64 -0.11
N VAL A 206 -13.23 3.48 -1.28
CA VAL A 206 -13.21 2.25 -2.06
C VAL A 206 -11.78 1.71 -2.08
N LEU A 207 -11.60 0.50 -1.58
CA LEU A 207 -10.36 -0.26 -1.67
C LEU A 207 -10.62 -1.56 -2.41
N ILE A 208 -9.86 -1.82 -3.46
CA ILE A 208 -9.98 -3.04 -4.25
C ILE A 208 -8.61 -3.72 -4.33
N ARG A 209 -8.55 -5.00 -3.94
CA ARG A 209 -7.34 -5.81 -4.04
C ARG A 209 -7.58 -6.99 -4.98
N ASP A 210 -6.68 -7.19 -5.93
CA ASP A 210 -6.66 -8.42 -6.72
C ASP A 210 -6.20 -9.59 -5.83
N ILE A 211 -7.10 -10.55 -5.60
CA ILE A 211 -6.83 -11.76 -4.82
C ILE A 211 -6.71 -13.00 -5.71
N THR A 212 -6.61 -12.83 -7.03
CA THR A 212 -6.60 -13.92 -8.02
C THR A 212 -5.44 -14.87 -7.78
N GLU A 213 -4.21 -14.38 -7.64
CA GLU A 213 -3.05 -15.24 -7.37
C GLU A 213 -3.20 -15.98 -6.04
N ARG A 214 -3.65 -15.27 -4.99
CA ARG A 214 -3.88 -15.87 -3.68
C ARG A 214 -4.89 -17.01 -3.76
N ARG A 215 -5.99 -16.84 -4.50
CA ARG A 215 -6.98 -17.90 -4.74
C ARG A 215 -6.39 -19.06 -5.53
N ARG A 216 -5.70 -18.79 -6.64
CA ARG A 216 -5.06 -19.84 -7.46
C ARG A 216 -4.08 -20.67 -6.64
N THR A 217 -3.26 -20.04 -5.81
CA THR A 217 -2.33 -20.76 -4.93
C THR A 217 -3.07 -21.59 -3.89
N ALA A 218 -4.12 -21.04 -3.27
CA ALA A 218 -4.92 -21.77 -2.29
C ALA A 218 -5.64 -22.99 -2.91
N GLU A 219 -6.22 -22.82 -4.11
CA GLU A 219 -6.89 -23.90 -4.85
C GLU A 219 -5.89 -24.97 -5.31
N ALA A 220 -4.73 -24.59 -5.84
CA ALA A 220 -3.66 -25.52 -6.21
C ALA A 220 -3.12 -26.30 -5.00
N LEU A 221 -2.95 -25.63 -3.86
CA LEU A 221 -2.54 -26.27 -2.62
C LEU A 221 -3.59 -27.25 -2.12
N HIS A 222 -4.87 -26.88 -2.19
CA HIS A 222 -5.96 -27.77 -1.80
C HIS A 222 -6.00 -29.05 -2.66
N GLN A 223 -5.86 -28.90 -3.98
CA GLN A 223 -5.78 -30.04 -4.90
C GLN A 223 -4.54 -30.91 -4.63
N ALA A 224 -3.39 -30.31 -4.35
CA ALA A 224 -2.19 -31.05 -3.99
C ALA A 224 -2.36 -31.86 -2.70
N TYR A 225 -3.00 -31.29 -1.68
CA TYR A 225 -3.33 -32.01 -0.44
C TYR A 225 -4.27 -33.19 -0.68
N GLN A 226 -5.34 -33.02 -1.46
CA GLN A 226 -6.27 -34.10 -1.79
C GLN A 226 -5.57 -35.25 -2.52
N ASN A 227 -4.73 -34.93 -3.51
CA ASN A 227 -3.96 -35.93 -4.26
C ASN A 227 -2.94 -36.65 -3.37
N LEU A 228 -2.29 -35.93 -2.46
CA LEU A 228 -1.36 -36.53 -1.51
C LEU A 228 -2.09 -37.48 -0.54
N GLU A 229 -3.24 -37.07 -0.02
CA GLU A 229 -4.02 -37.89 0.89
C GLU A 229 -4.48 -39.19 0.23
N LEU A 230 -4.93 -39.13 -1.04
CA LEU A 230 -5.27 -40.32 -1.81
C LEU A 230 -4.07 -41.26 -1.97
N ARG A 231 -2.92 -40.73 -2.40
CA ARG A 231 -1.69 -41.54 -2.55
C ARG A 231 -1.22 -42.16 -1.24
N VAL A 232 -1.32 -41.43 -0.13
CA VAL A 232 -0.97 -41.96 1.20
C VAL A 232 -1.89 -43.13 1.53
N ARG A 233 -3.21 -43.00 1.35
CA ARG A 233 -4.16 -44.10 1.61
C ARG A 233 -3.87 -45.32 0.74
N GLU A 234 -3.62 -45.14 -0.56
CA GLU A 234 -3.28 -46.23 -1.47
C GLU A 234 -2.00 -46.95 -1.03
N ARG A 235 -0.92 -46.20 -0.75
CA ARG A 235 0.35 -46.77 -0.33
C ARG A 235 0.29 -47.42 1.04
N THR A 236 -0.48 -46.88 1.97
CA THR A 236 -0.71 -47.51 3.27
C THR A 236 -1.48 -48.82 3.10
N ALA A 237 -2.50 -48.89 2.25
CA ALA A 237 -3.24 -50.12 1.98
C ALA A 237 -2.36 -51.19 1.31
N GLU A 238 -1.56 -50.80 0.31
CA GLU A 238 -0.58 -51.69 -0.32
C GLU A 238 0.46 -52.22 0.67
N LEU A 239 1.05 -51.34 1.47
CA LEU A 239 2.03 -51.72 2.50
C LEU A 239 1.44 -52.64 3.55
N THR A 240 0.22 -52.38 3.99
CA THR A 240 -0.48 -53.24 4.97
C THR A 240 -0.70 -54.64 4.38
N THR A 241 -1.16 -54.71 3.12
CA THR A 241 -1.37 -55.97 2.41
C THR A 241 -0.07 -56.76 2.25
N LEU A 242 1.00 -56.09 1.83
CA LEU A 242 2.31 -56.73 1.64
C LEU A 242 2.91 -57.19 2.97
N ASN A 243 2.74 -56.40 4.03
CA ASN A 243 3.20 -56.77 5.37
C ASN A 243 2.46 -58.01 5.89
N ASP A 244 1.13 -58.07 5.70
CA ASP A 244 0.34 -59.25 6.06
C ASP A 244 0.77 -60.50 5.28
N GLN A 245 1.13 -60.36 4.00
CA GLN A 245 1.67 -61.46 3.20
C GLN A 245 3.04 -61.93 3.70
N LEU A 246 3.95 -60.98 3.97
CA LEU A 246 5.28 -61.27 4.53
C LEU A 246 5.20 -61.99 5.87
N LEU A 247 4.30 -61.55 6.76
CA LEU A 247 4.09 -62.21 8.04
C LEU A 247 3.63 -63.66 7.89
N ARG A 248 2.70 -63.93 6.95
CA ARG A 248 2.28 -65.31 6.64
C ARG A 248 3.42 -66.16 6.12
N GLU A 249 4.23 -65.62 5.20
CA GLU A 249 5.37 -66.37 4.64
C GLU A 249 6.43 -66.67 5.70
N ILE A 250 6.69 -65.73 6.63
CA ILE A 250 7.60 -65.94 7.77
C ILE A 250 7.09 -67.08 8.66
N ASP A 251 5.80 -67.10 8.97
CA ASP A 251 5.20 -68.15 9.80
C ASP A 251 5.24 -69.53 9.10
N GLU A 252 4.95 -69.59 7.80
CA GLU A 252 5.07 -70.81 7.01
C GLU A 252 6.51 -71.34 6.97
N ARG A 253 7.49 -70.46 6.71
CA ARG A 253 8.92 -70.82 6.71
C ARG A 253 9.37 -71.36 8.06
N ARG A 254 8.97 -70.71 9.16
CA ARG A 254 9.29 -71.17 10.53
C ARG A 254 8.71 -72.56 10.80
N LEU A 255 7.48 -72.83 10.35
CA LEU A 255 6.85 -74.13 10.52
C LEU A 255 7.58 -75.23 9.73
N VAL A 256 7.95 -74.95 8.48
CA VAL A 256 8.72 -75.87 7.64
C VAL A 256 10.10 -76.14 8.23
N GLU A 257 10.81 -75.11 8.69
CA GLU A 257 12.12 -75.26 9.35
C GLU A 257 12.03 -76.11 10.62
N SER A 258 10.99 -75.93 11.45
CA SER A 258 10.78 -76.75 12.65
C SER A 258 10.57 -78.22 12.29
N ARG A 259 9.67 -78.52 11.34
CA ARG A 259 9.41 -79.90 10.89
C ARG A 259 10.65 -80.54 10.27
N LEU A 260 11.42 -79.78 9.48
CA LEU A 260 12.65 -80.27 8.87
C LEU A 260 13.69 -80.60 9.95
N ARG A 261 13.78 -79.78 11.00
CA ARG A 261 14.67 -80.00 12.14
C ARG A 261 14.30 -81.26 12.91
N GLU A 262 13.01 -81.48 13.18
CA GLU A 262 12.50 -82.70 13.81
C GLU A 262 12.81 -83.94 12.97
N ALA A 263 12.45 -83.93 11.68
CA ALA A 263 12.70 -85.04 10.77
C ALA A 263 14.20 -85.36 10.63
N LYS A 264 15.07 -84.33 10.64
CA LYS A 264 16.53 -84.52 10.64
C LYS A 264 17.00 -85.21 11.92
N GLN A 265 16.51 -84.80 13.09
CA GLN A 265 16.86 -85.44 14.36
C GLN A 265 16.41 -86.90 14.41
N GLU A 266 15.19 -87.20 13.96
CA GLU A 266 14.68 -88.58 13.88
C GLU A 266 15.54 -89.44 12.94
N ALA A 267 15.90 -88.92 11.77
CA ALA A 267 16.74 -89.62 10.82
C ALA A 267 18.15 -89.90 11.38
N GLU A 268 18.77 -88.92 12.04
CA GLU A 268 20.07 -89.08 12.71
C GLU A 268 19.99 -90.15 13.82
N GLN A 269 18.94 -90.12 14.64
CA GLN A 269 18.74 -91.09 15.71
C GLN A 269 18.48 -92.50 15.19
N ALA A 270 17.67 -92.65 14.14
CA ALA A 270 17.46 -93.94 13.48
C ALA A 270 18.75 -94.49 12.87
N ASN A 271 19.58 -93.62 12.28
CA ASN A 271 20.86 -94.00 11.71
C ASN A 271 21.83 -94.47 12.82
N LEU A 272 21.95 -93.70 13.91
CA LEU A 272 22.77 -94.06 15.07
C LEU A 272 22.34 -95.41 15.68
N SER A 273 21.03 -95.64 15.83
CA SER A 273 20.47 -96.90 16.33
C SER A 273 20.81 -98.08 15.40
N LYS A 274 20.71 -97.91 14.07
CA LYS A 274 21.11 -98.94 13.10
C LYS A 274 22.61 -99.24 13.18
N THR A 275 23.46 -98.22 13.27
CA THR A 275 24.91 -98.42 13.42
C THR A 275 25.24 -99.18 14.70
N LYS A 276 24.63 -98.81 15.84
CA LYS A 276 24.80 -99.55 17.10
C LYS A 276 24.33 -101.00 16.99
N PHE A 277 23.19 -101.25 16.38
CA PHE A 277 22.66 -102.61 16.18
C PHE A 277 23.60 -103.46 15.32
N LEU A 278 24.06 -102.93 14.19
CA LEU A 278 25.03 -103.62 13.32
C LEU A 278 26.35 -103.92 14.04
N ALA A 279 26.85 -102.98 14.85
CA ALA A 279 28.05 -103.18 15.65
C ALA A 279 27.87 -104.30 16.69
N ALA A 280 26.71 -104.37 17.35
CA ALA A 280 26.40 -105.43 18.32
C ALA A 280 26.28 -106.80 17.65
N VAL A 281 25.51 -106.89 16.56
CA VAL A 281 25.33 -108.15 15.79
C VAL A 281 26.66 -108.65 15.21
N SER A 282 27.55 -107.74 14.81
CA SER A 282 28.89 -108.13 14.32
C SER A 282 29.83 -108.61 15.44
N HIS A 283 29.60 -108.22 16.70
CA HIS A 283 30.40 -108.69 17.83
C HIS A 283 30.00 -110.11 18.28
N ASP A 284 28.72 -110.48 18.15
CA ASP A 284 28.19 -111.82 18.48
C ASP A 284 28.48 -112.89 17.41
N LEU A 285 28.99 -112.49 16.24
CA LEU A 285 29.32 -113.37 15.10
C LEU A 285 30.83 -113.67 14.97
N LEU A 286 31.65 -113.24 15.94
CA LEU A 286 33.09 -113.57 16.08
C LEU A 286 33.31 -114.47 17.30
#